data_AF-A0A9E1KVB7-F1
#
_entry.id   AF-A0A9E1KVB7-F1
#
_cell.length_a   1.000
_cell.length_b   1.000
_cell.length_c   1.000
_cell.angle_alpha   90.00
_cell.angle_beta   90.00
_cell.angle_gamma   90.00
#
_symmetry.space_group_name_H-M   'P 1'
#
loop_
_entity.id
_entity.type
_entity.pdbx_description
1 polymer ?
#
loop_
_entity_poly.entity_id
_entity_poly.type
_entity_poly.pdbx_seq_one_letter_code
_entity_poly.pdbx_strand_id
1 'polypeptide(L)'
;YGLPHSTTIWSVVLDSRLYIGSYGSDKKSWEKKIARNTEARLEIANQLYAVNVVPVEAPLLSQQVETAYFKKYDMAEVFGDDIPKWWFYSVTLRPAE
;
A
#
# COMPACT_ATOMS: atom_id res chain seq x y z
N TYR A 1 -19.33 -14.11 10.13
CA TYR A 1 -18.87 -13.21 9.05
C TYR A 1 -18.95 -11.79 9.56
N GLY A 2 -17.83 -11.03 9.63
CA GLY A 2 -17.85 -9.66 10.17
C GLY A 2 -16.60 -9.21 10.92
N LEU A 3 -15.57 -10.05 11.06
CA LEU A 3 -14.34 -9.64 11.76
C LEU A 3 -13.56 -8.62 10.92
N PRO A 4 -13.15 -7.47 11.49
CA PRO A 4 -12.22 -6.57 10.82
C PRO A 4 -10.95 -7.37 10.47
N HIS A 5 -10.54 -7.32 9.20
CA HIS A 5 -9.31 -7.97 8.78
C HIS A 5 -8.19 -6.94 8.88
N SER A 6 -7.26 -7.17 9.79
CA SER A 6 -6.00 -6.43 9.84
C SER A 6 -4.94 -7.19 9.04
N THR A 7 -4.08 -6.45 8.35
CA THR A 7 -2.95 -7.02 7.62
C THR A 7 -1.79 -6.05 7.73
N THR A 8 -0.61 -6.57 8.02
CA THR A 8 0.63 -5.78 8.02
C THR A 8 1.13 -5.72 6.59
N ILE A 9 1.31 -4.51 6.08
CA ILE A 9 1.74 -4.23 4.71
C ILE A 9 2.94 -3.31 4.78
N TRP A 10 3.89 -3.48 3.87
CA TRP A 10 4.96 -2.52 3.70
C TRP A 10 4.41 -1.18 3.18
N SER A 11 5.08 -0.12 3.59
CA SER A 11 4.73 1.25 3.24
C SER A 11 5.96 2.06 2.84
N VAL A 12 5.78 3.07 2.00
CA VAL A 12 6.81 4.06 1.66
C VAL A 12 6.20 5.46 1.66
N VAL A 13 7.01 6.44 2.02
CA VAL A 13 6.63 7.86 1.89
C VAL A 13 7.38 8.44 0.71
N LEU A 14 6.64 9.05 -0.21
CA LEU A 14 7.17 9.75 -1.39
C LEU A 14 6.41 11.09 -1.50
N ASP A 15 7.12 12.20 -1.69
CA ASP A 15 6.53 13.55 -1.79
C ASP A 15 5.52 13.88 -0.66
N SER A 16 5.88 13.54 0.58
CA SER A 16 5.03 13.70 1.78
C SER A 16 3.68 12.96 1.72
N ARG A 17 3.54 11.98 0.83
CA ARG A 17 2.36 11.10 0.70
C ARG A 17 2.74 9.67 1.05
N LEU A 18 1.82 8.97 1.70
CA LEU A 18 2.00 7.58 2.08
C LEU A 18 1.49 6.67 0.95
N TYR A 19 2.28 5.67 0.61
CA TYR A 19 1.93 4.65 -0.37
C TYR A 19 2.12 3.25 0.22
N ILE A 20 1.18 2.36 -0.08
CA ILE A 20 1.26 0.94 0.27
C ILE A 20 1.35 0.11 -1.01
N GLY A 21 2.17 -0.94 -0.97
CA GLY A 21 2.42 -1.82 -2.10
C GLY A 21 1.82 -3.21 -1.87
N SER A 22 1.34 -3.83 -2.93
CA SER A 22 1.09 -5.27 -2.96
C SER A 22 1.87 -5.89 -4.11
N TYR A 23 2.19 -7.16 -3.95
CA TYR A 23 2.97 -7.93 -4.91
C TYR A 23 2.45 -9.36 -5.02
N GLY A 24 2.70 -9.97 -6.18
CA GLY A 24 2.35 -11.35 -6.50
C GLY A 24 1.51 -11.45 -7.77
N SER A 25 0.89 -12.62 -7.98
CA SER A 25 0.10 -12.89 -9.18
C SER A 25 -1.35 -12.41 -9.06
N ASP A 26 -1.88 -12.36 -7.83
CA ASP A 26 -3.29 -12.16 -7.55
C ASP A 26 -3.54 -11.04 -6.52
N LYS A 27 -4.68 -10.37 -6.66
CA LYS A 27 -5.17 -9.37 -5.69
C LYS A 27 -5.48 -10.04 -4.34
N LYS A 28 -4.84 -9.57 -3.27
CA LYS A 28 -5.09 -10.01 -1.89
C LYS A 28 -6.50 -9.60 -1.42
N SER A 29 -6.99 -10.25 -0.37
CA SER A 29 -8.33 -9.99 0.16
C SER A 29 -8.57 -8.53 0.57
N TRP A 30 -7.56 -7.83 1.10
CA TRP A 30 -7.68 -6.43 1.46
C TRP A 30 -7.87 -5.54 0.22
N GLU A 31 -7.20 -5.85 -0.88
CA GLU A 31 -7.27 -5.10 -2.13
C GLU A 31 -8.67 -5.22 -2.75
N LYS A 32 -9.24 -6.44 -2.71
CA LYS A 32 -10.62 -6.69 -3.15
C LYS A 32 -11.65 -5.92 -2.31
N LYS A 33 -11.36 -5.67 -1.02
CA LYS A 33 -12.20 -4.85 -0.14
C LYS A 33 -12.07 -3.37 -0.47
N ILE A 34 -10.83 -2.87 -0.62
CA ILE A 34 -10.55 -1.48 -0.97
C ILE A 34 -11.11 -1.09 -2.34
N ALA A 35 -11.10 -2.01 -3.30
CA ALA A 35 -11.73 -1.79 -4.60
C ALA A 35 -13.25 -1.58 -4.53
N ARG A 36 -13.91 -2.01 -3.44
CA ARG A 36 -15.36 -1.84 -3.22
C ARG A 36 -15.66 -0.67 -2.29
N ASN A 37 -14.84 -0.48 -1.26
CA ASN A 37 -14.90 0.66 -0.36
C ASN A 37 -13.48 1.15 -0.07
N THR A 38 -13.16 2.36 -0.51
CA THR A 38 -11.82 2.96 -0.35
C THR A 38 -11.49 3.32 1.09
N GLU A 39 -12.49 3.37 1.97
CA GLU A 39 -12.29 3.69 3.38
C GLU A 39 -11.58 2.55 4.12
N ALA A 40 -10.53 2.91 4.86
CA ALA A 40 -9.82 1.99 5.72
C ALA A 40 -9.43 2.65 7.05
N ARG A 41 -8.93 1.83 7.96
CA ARG A 41 -8.23 2.27 9.17
C ARG A 41 -6.79 1.80 9.06
N LEU A 42 -5.86 2.72 9.26
CA LEU A 42 -4.44 2.45 9.23
C LEU A 42 -3.90 2.64 10.65
N GLU A 43 -3.20 1.62 11.15
CA GLU A 43 -2.51 1.72 12.43
C GLU A 43 -1.01 1.87 12.20
N ILE A 44 -0.40 2.92 12.76
CA ILE A 44 1.05 3.14 12.77
C ILE A 44 1.43 3.54 14.19
N ALA A 45 2.42 2.85 14.78
CA ALA A 45 2.93 3.14 16.13
C ALA A 45 1.81 3.28 17.18
N ASN A 46 0.86 2.33 17.18
CA ASN A 46 -0.33 2.30 18.05
C ASN A 46 -1.30 3.50 17.89
N GLN A 47 -1.15 4.31 16.84
CA GLN A 47 -2.11 5.33 16.48
C GLN A 47 -2.95 4.90 15.29
N LEU A 48 -4.27 5.07 15.42
CA LEU A 48 -5.24 4.68 14.40
C LEU A 48 -5.69 5.91 13.61
N TYR A 49 -5.51 5.84 12.30
CA TYR A 49 -5.88 6.89 11.36
C TYR A 49 -7.02 6.41 10.45
N ALA A 50 -8.05 7.24 10.30
CA ALA A 50 -9.04 7.05 9.25
C ALA A 50 -8.43 7.49 7.91
N VAL A 51 -8.40 6.60 6.93
CA VAL A 51 -7.75 6.85 5.63
C VAL A 51 -8.62 6.43 4.46
N ASN A 52 -8.34 7.00 3.30
CA ASN A 52 -8.77 6.48 2.02
C ASN A 52 -7.57 5.83 1.33
N VAL A 53 -7.81 4.66 0.73
CA VAL A 53 -6.82 3.91 -0.03
C VAL A 53 -7.30 3.82 -1.47
N VAL A 54 -6.51 4.35 -2.41
CA VAL A 54 -6.89 4.44 -3.83
C VAL A 54 -5.76 3.89 -4.69
N PRO A 55 -6.04 3.03 -5.70
CA PRO A 55 -5.02 2.51 -6.60
C PRO A 55 -4.28 3.63 -7.33
N VAL A 56 -2.96 3.45 -7.50
CA VAL A 56 -2.14 4.34 -8.33
C VAL A 56 -2.19 3.81 -9.76
N GLU A 57 -2.94 4.49 -10.62
CA GLU A 57 -3.07 4.11 -12.03
C GLU A 57 -2.05 4.80 -12.94
N ALA A 58 -1.47 5.93 -12.49
CA ALA A 58 -0.49 6.68 -13.26
C ALA A 58 0.85 5.92 -13.33
N PRO A 59 1.32 5.50 -14.53
CA PRO A 59 2.50 4.63 -14.67
C PRO A 59 3.78 5.31 -14.16
N LEU A 60 3.93 6.61 -14.39
CA LEU A 60 5.09 7.38 -13.92
C LEU A 60 5.14 7.45 -12.39
N LEU A 61 3.99 7.57 -11.73
CA LEU A 61 3.93 7.60 -10.27
C LEU A 61 4.20 6.20 -9.71
N SER A 62 3.65 5.15 -10.31
CA SER A 62 3.91 3.76 -9.92
C SER A 62 5.40 3.42 -9.98
N GLN A 63 6.11 3.85 -11.03
CA GLN A 63 7.56 3.62 -11.15
C GLN A 63 8.37 4.38 -10.08
N GLN A 64 7.98 5.62 -9.77
CA GLN A 64 8.64 6.39 -8.70
C GLN A 64 8.44 5.74 -7.33
N VAL A 65 7.22 5.28 -7.05
CA VAL A 65 6.89 4.56 -5.81
C VAL A 65 7.67 3.25 -5.74
N GLU A 66 7.72 2.48 -6.83
CA GLU A 66 8.52 1.24 -6.93
C GLU A 66 9.99 1.49 -6.59
N THR A 67 10.59 2.51 -7.21
CA THR A 67 11.98 2.90 -6.94
C THR A 67 12.19 3.27 -5.47
N ALA A 68 11.23 3.99 -4.85
CA ALA A 68 11.28 4.32 -3.43
C ALA A 68 11.17 3.07 -2.53
N TYR A 69 10.34 2.10 -2.90
CA TYR A 69 10.27 0.80 -2.23
C TYR A 69 11.59 0.05 -2.32
N PHE A 70 12.18 -0.01 -3.51
CA PHE A 70 13.41 -0.75 -3.76
C PHE A 70 14.57 -0.18 -2.96
N LYS A 71 14.64 1.16 -2.86
CA LYS A 71 15.61 1.85 -2.02
C LYS A 71 15.39 1.62 -0.53
N LYS A 72 14.13 1.54 -0.08
CA LYS A 72 13.81 1.41 1.36
C LYS A 72 14.00 -0.01 1.89
N TYR A 73 13.68 -1.02 1.09
CA TYR A 73 13.59 -2.41 1.55
C TYR A 73 14.65 -3.34 0.96
N ASP A 74 15.58 -2.83 0.14
CA ASP A 74 16.60 -3.62 -0.56
C ASP A 74 16.04 -4.91 -1.19
N MET A 75 15.31 -4.75 -2.29
CA MET A 75 14.54 -5.87 -2.88
C MET A 75 15.41 -7.02 -3.36
N ALA A 76 16.68 -6.77 -3.68
CA ALA A 76 17.62 -7.82 -4.06
C ALA A 76 17.94 -8.73 -2.87
N GLU A 77 18.05 -8.16 -1.67
CA GLU A 77 18.20 -8.95 -0.44
C GLU A 77 16.91 -9.71 -0.09
N VAL A 78 15.76 -9.09 -0.32
CA VAL A 78 14.46 -9.64 0.10
C VAL A 78 13.92 -10.73 -0.85
N PHE A 79 14.08 -10.55 -2.16
CA PHE A 79 13.51 -11.46 -3.18
C PHE A 79 14.57 -12.12 -4.07
N GLY A 80 15.82 -11.66 -4.07
CA GLY A 80 16.83 -12.11 -5.01
C GLY A 80 16.62 -11.52 -6.42
N ASP A 81 16.95 -12.30 -7.45
CA ASP A 81 16.84 -11.89 -8.87
C ASP A 81 15.40 -11.87 -9.42
N ASP A 82 14.47 -12.60 -8.81
CA ASP A 82 13.07 -12.70 -9.29
C ASP A 82 12.15 -11.81 -8.46
N ILE A 83 12.07 -10.53 -8.84
CA ILE A 83 11.19 -9.57 -8.17
C ILE A 83 9.76 -9.75 -8.72
N PRO A 84 8.77 -10.10 -7.88
CA PRO A 84 7.40 -10.28 -8.33
C PRO A 84 6.80 -8.98 -8.84
N LYS A 85 5.74 -9.05 -9.65
CA LYS A 85 5.03 -7.84 -10.11
C LYS A 85 4.43 -7.07 -8.93
N TRP A 86 4.66 -5.77 -8.90
CA TRP A 86 4.10 -4.85 -7.90
C TRP A 86 2.98 -3.98 -8.47
N TRP A 87 2.12 -3.53 -7.57
CA TRP A 87 1.21 -2.40 -7.82
C TRP A 87 0.97 -1.66 -6.51
N PHE A 88 0.63 -0.38 -6.62
CA PHE A 88 0.65 0.55 -5.50
C PHE A 88 -0.69 1.21 -5.27
N TYR A 89 -0.88 1.65 -4.02
CA TYR A 89 -2.04 2.41 -3.59
C TYR A 89 -1.59 3.63 -2.81
N SER A 90 -2.19 4.77 -3.12
CA SER A 90 -2.04 5.99 -2.34
C SER A 90 -2.91 5.93 -1.10
N VAL A 91 -2.38 6.41 0.01
CA VAL A 91 -3.09 6.50 1.29
C VAL A 91 -3.19 7.97 1.69
N THR A 92 -4.41 8.45 1.87
CA THR A 92 -4.69 9.83 2.28
C THR A 92 -5.50 9.83 3.57
N LEU A 93 -5.12 10.69 4.51
CA LEU A 93 -5.92 10.91 5.73
C LEU A 93 -7.31 11.41 5.35
N ARG A 94 -8.32 10.91 6.06
CA ARG A 94 -9.65 11.49 6.02
C ARG A 94 -9.71 12.65 7.02
N PRO A 95 -10.33 13.79 6.65
CA PRO A 95 -10.67 14.80 7.63
C PRO A 95 -11.58 14.18 8.69
N ALA A 96 -11.38 14.55 9.95
CA ALA A 96 -12.36 14.25 10.98
C ALA A 96 -13.64 15.03 10.65
N GLU A 97 -14.76 14.31 10.54
CA GLU A 97 -16.10 14.92 10.47
C GLU A 97 -16.45 15.63 11.78
#